data_AF-A0A7C7A566-F1
#
_entry.id   AF-A0A7C7A566-F1
#
_cell.length_a   1.000
_cell.length_b   1.000
_cell.length_c   1.000
_cell.angle_alpha   90.00
_cell.angle_beta   90.00
_cell.angle_gamma   90.00
#
_symmetry.space_group_name_H-M   'P 1'
#
loop_
_entity.id
_entity.type
_entity.pdbx_description
1 polymer ?
#
loop_
_entity_poly.entity_id
_entity_poly.type
_entity_poly.pdbx_seq_one_letter_code
_entity_poly.pdbx_strand_id
1 'polypeptide(L)'
;MTTMGFGECLKQLLSILGISMSQLSKAINVDNSLVNRWVHGKRIPPYNTSYIERISEYLSKNITNSFQIQQLNKLYMDISGYCSLENSMKEKIEKILSEAQGYSIECKKKEQNTKFNDKNSLTSKNSDELQYNHSAHIGLSNEDKILIGKINVLSATIHLLKAAAKKNCKNNNTIYISLINDIDMISLQHANLVYLREIINKAIQSGWNVTLLIKINSNTSRIIKLINIAKPLIKTGKFNPYYMKRYDIFTTGKEILCVPEIGVLYCFSSEPFSGIDSAFYLKTKG
;
A
#
# COMPACT_ATOMS: atom_id res chain seq x y z
N MET A 1 -0.91 -1.11 11.86
CA MET A 1 -2.38 -1.09 11.83
C MET A 1 -2.95 -1.46 10.44
N THR A 2 -3.36 -2.72 10.24
CA THR A 2 -3.84 -3.34 8.97
C THR A 2 -4.58 -2.42 7.99
N THR A 3 -4.24 -2.43 6.69
CA THR A 3 -5.03 -1.76 5.63
C THR A 3 -6.16 -2.63 5.05
N MET A 4 -6.28 -3.87 5.51
CA MET A 4 -7.25 -4.82 4.98
C MET A 4 -8.60 -4.67 5.66
N GLY A 5 -9.64 -4.47 4.87
CA GLY A 5 -11.02 -4.45 5.35
C GLY A 5 -11.50 -5.82 5.81
N PHE A 6 -12.46 -5.87 6.74
CA PHE A 6 -13.00 -7.08 7.34
C PHE A 6 -13.56 -8.05 6.28
N GLY A 7 -14.30 -7.52 5.30
CA GLY A 7 -14.86 -8.33 4.23
C GLY A 7 -13.79 -8.96 3.34
N GLU A 8 -12.75 -8.20 3.01
CA GLU A 8 -11.61 -8.71 2.24
C GLU A 8 -10.84 -9.77 3.03
N CYS A 9 -10.56 -9.51 4.30
CA CYS A 9 -9.93 -10.44 5.22
C CYS A 9 -10.70 -11.77 5.32
N LEU A 10 -12.01 -11.69 5.60
CA LEU A 10 -12.86 -12.88 5.69
C LEU A 10 -12.92 -13.63 4.36
N LYS A 11 -12.96 -12.93 3.22
CA LYS A 11 -12.94 -13.55 1.89
C LYS A 11 -11.64 -14.31 1.64
N GLN A 12 -10.49 -13.74 2.02
CA GLN A 12 -9.20 -14.41 1.87
C GLN A 12 -9.10 -15.66 2.74
N LEU A 13 -9.51 -15.57 4.01
CA LEU A 13 -9.54 -16.72 4.92
C LEU A 13 -10.41 -17.87 4.39
N LEU A 14 -11.61 -17.55 3.92
CA LEU A 14 -12.50 -18.52 3.29
C LEU A 14 -11.89 -19.15 2.03
N SER A 15 -11.23 -18.34 1.19
CA SER A 15 -10.57 -18.82 -0.02
C SER A 15 -9.40 -19.75 0.27
N ILE A 16 -8.57 -19.44 1.28
CA ILE A 16 -7.44 -20.28 1.69
C ILE A 16 -7.94 -21.65 2.13
N LEU A 17 -9.05 -21.68 2.88
CA LEU A 17 -9.60 -22.90 3.45
C LEU A 17 -10.57 -23.64 2.53
N GLY A 18 -10.91 -23.07 1.36
CA GLY A 18 -11.90 -23.65 0.45
C GLY A 18 -13.31 -23.68 1.03
N ILE A 19 -13.64 -22.75 1.94
CA ILE A 19 -14.93 -22.70 2.65
C ILE A 19 -15.85 -21.71 1.94
N SER A 20 -17.07 -22.15 1.63
CA SER A 20 -18.13 -21.29 1.10
C SER A 20 -18.79 -20.44 2.20
N MET A 21 -19.36 -19.30 1.81
CA MET A 21 -20.18 -18.46 2.71
C MET A 21 -21.32 -19.25 3.37
N SER A 22 -21.94 -20.18 2.64
CA SER A 22 -23.02 -21.04 3.14
C SER A 22 -22.54 -22.06 4.18
N GLN A 23 -21.31 -22.57 4.03
CA GLN A 23 -20.72 -23.46 5.05
C GLN A 23 -20.43 -22.67 6.32
N LEU A 24 -19.83 -21.49 6.19
CA LEU A 24 -19.58 -20.61 7.33
C LEU A 24 -20.88 -20.23 8.04
N SER A 25 -21.92 -19.82 7.30
CA SER A 25 -23.19 -19.37 7.88
C SER A 25 -23.87 -20.47 8.70
N LYS A 26 -23.89 -21.71 8.19
CA LYS A 26 -24.39 -22.88 8.90
C LYS A 26 -23.57 -23.16 10.16
N ALA A 27 -22.25 -23.12 10.06
CA ALA A 27 -21.36 -23.44 11.16
C ALA A 27 -21.45 -22.45 12.33
N ILE A 28 -21.61 -21.16 12.03
CA ILE A 28 -21.77 -20.11 13.05
C ILE A 28 -23.24 -19.76 13.28
N ASN A 29 -24.19 -20.61 12.86
CA ASN A 29 -25.64 -20.44 13.07
C ASN A 29 -26.13 -18.99 12.84
N VAL A 30 -25.87 -18.45 11.65
CA VAL A 30 -26.37 -17.14 11.21
C VAL A 30 -26.96 -17.24 9.81
N ASP A 31 -27.77 -16.25 9.44
CA ASP A 31 -28.29 -16.15 8.08
C ASP A 31 -27.16 -16.03 7.05
N ASN A 32 -27.29 -16.76 5.93
CA ASN A 32 -26.36 -16.65 4.81
C ASN A 32 -26.29 -15.20 4.26
N SER A 33 -27.39 -14.44 4.37
CA SER A 33 -27.43 -13.02 4.01
C SER A 33 -26.53 -12.14 4.88
N LEU A 34 -26.30 -12.52 6.15
CA LEU A 34 -25.43 -11.80 7.06
C LEU A 34 -23.96 -12.02 6.69
N VAL A 35 -23.56 -13.27 6.50
CA VAL A 35 -22.20 -13.63 6.05
C VAL A 35 -21.90 -13.00 4.69
N ASN A 36 -22.86 -13.04 3.76
CA ASN A 36 -22.71 -12.39 2.47
C ASN A 36 -22.43 -10.88 2.61
N ARG A 37 -23.19 -10.18 3.47
CA ARG A 37 -22.96 -8.75 3.74
C ARG A 37 -21.62 -8.48 4.39
N TRP A 38 -21.10 -9.38 5.21
CA TRP A 38 -19.76 -9.26 5.79
C TRP A 38 -18.67 -9.42 4.72
N VAL A 39 -18.71 -10.50 3.94
CA VAL A 39 -17.71 -10.80 2.90
C VAL A 39 -17.63 -9.69 1.85
N HIS A 40 -18.76 -9.05 1.52
CA HIS A 40 -18.80 -7.94 0.56
C HIS A 40 -18.62 -6.55 1.21
N GLY A 41 -18.22 -6.46 2.47
CA GLY A 41 -17.95 -5.19 3.18
C GLY A 41 -19.17 -4.32 3.47
N LYS A 42 -20.38 -4.77 3.10
CA LYS A 42 -21.65 -4.05 3.33
C LYS A 42 -21.94 -3.89 4.82
N ARG A 43 -21.60 -4.90 5.62
CA ARG A 43 -21.72 -4.87 7.10
C ARG A 43 -20.40 -5.31 7.73
N ILE A 44 -20.15 -4.88 8.96
CA ILE A 44 -19.02 -5.32 9.78
C ILE A 44 -19.60 -5.89 11.08
N PRO A 45 -19.10 -7.03 11.61
CA PRO A 45 -19.49 -7.49 12.93
C PRO A 45 -19.16 -6.45 14.00
N PRO A 46 -20.01 -6.24 15.04
CA PRO A 46 -19.67 -5.35 16.16
C PRO A 46 -18.60 -5.96 17.07
N TYR A 47 -17.79 -5.12 17.75
CA TYR A 47 -16.73 -5.57 18.66
C TYR A 47 -17.21 -6.47 19.80
N ASN A 48 -18.40 -6.20 20.34
CA ASN A 48 -18.94 -6.90 21.52
C ASN A 48 -19.82 -8.09 21.13
N THR A 49 -19.39 -8.87 20.14
CA THR A 49 -20.13 -10.05 19.68
C THR A 49 -19.20 -11.25 19.58
N SER A 50 -19.74 -12.44 19.82
CA SER A 50 -19.00 -13.70 19.68
C SER A 50 -18.73 -14.09 18.21
N TYR A 51 -18.99 -13.21 17.24
CA TYR A 51 -18.82 -13.55 15.83
C TYR A 51 -17.36 -13.83 15.48
N ILE A 52 -16.42 -13.01 15.96
CA ILE A 52 -15.00 -13.19 15.66
C ILE A 52 -14.50 -14.52 16.23
N GLU A 53 -14.83 -14.80 17.49
CA GLU A 53 -14.50 -16.06 18.15
C GLU A 53 -15.06 -17.27 17.39
N ARG A 54 -16.37 -17.27 17.09
CA ARG A 54 -17.05 -18.38 16.40
C ARG A 54 -16.52 -18.61 14.99
N ILE A 55 -16.20 -17.54 14.27
CA ILE A 55 -15.55 -17.64 12.96
C ILE A 55 -14.16 -18.27 13.14
N SER A 56 -13.34 -17.77 14.07
CA SER A 56 -11.97 -18.25 14.28
C SER A 56 -11.92 -19.72 14.71
N GLU A 57 -12.81 -20.12 15.60
CA GLU A 57 -13.00 -21.50 16.05
C GLU A 57 -13.33 -22.43 14.87
N TYR A 58 -14.28 -22.03 14.02
CA TYR A 58 -14.66 -22.83 12.86
C TYR A 58 -13.53 -22.91 11.82
N LEU A 59 -12.93 -21.78 11.45
CA LEU A 59 -11.89 -21.74 10.43
C LEU A 59 -10.66 -22.55 10.85
N SER A 60 -10.23 -22.44 12.10
CA SER A 60 -9.06 -23.19 12.61
C SER A 60 -9.28 -24.72 12.58
N LYS A 61 -10.49 -25.20 12.85
CA LYS A 61 -10.84 -26.63 12.77
C LYS A 61 -10.91 -27.19 11.35
N ASN A 62 -11.03 -26.32 10.34
CA ASN A 62 -11.14 -26.72 8.92
C ASN A 62 -9.80 -26.60 8.17
N ILE A 63 -8.69 -26.44 8.90
CA ILE A 63 -7.34 -26.51 8.32
C ILE A 63 -7.02 -27.99 8.07
N THR A 64 -6.78 -28.35 6.81
CA THR A 64 -6.60 -29.76 6.39
C THR A 64 -5.18 -30.12 6.01
N ASN A 65 -4.34 -29.13 5.68
CA ASN A 65 -2.99 -29.38 5.15
C ASN A 65 -1.99 -28.26 5.48
N SER A 66 -0.70 -28.57 5.31
CA SER A 66 0.41 -27.67 5.59
C SER A 66 0.48 -26.46 4.66
N PHE A 67 -0.03 -26.56 3.44
CA PHE A 67 -0.08 -25.43 2.50
C PHE A 67 -1.04 -24.34 2.98
N GLN A 68 -2.21 -24.73 3.49
CA GLN A 68 -3.15 -23.80 4.14
C GLN A 68 -2.53 -23.11 5.35
N ILE A 69 -1.79 -23.87 6.19
CA ILE A 69 -1.06 -23.31 7.35
C ILE A 69 -0.04 -22.26 6.89
N GLN A 70 0.72 -22.53 5.83
CA GLN A 70 1.69 -21.57 5.29
C GLN A 70 1.02 -20.29 4.77
N GLN A 71 -0.10 -20.42 4.05
CA GLN A 71 -0.86 -19.27 3.56
C GLN A 71 -1.47 -18.45 4.70
N LEU A 72 -2.01 -19.10 5.74
CA LEU A 72 -2.54 -18.43 6.93
C LEU A 72 -1.44 -17.74 7.73
N ASN A 73 -0.29 -18.38 7.93
CA ASN A 73 0.85 -17.75 8.60
C ASN A 73 1.33 -16.54 7.81
N LYS A 74 1.38 -16.62 6.47
CA LYS A 74 1.72 -15.47 5.64
C LYS A 74 0.72 -14.34 5.82
N LEU A 75 -0.58 -14.64 5.77
CA LEU A 75 -1.64 -13.66 6.00
C LEU A 75 -1.54 -13.03 7.40
N TYR A 76 -1.21 -13.82 8.42
CA TYR A 76 -0.95 -13.34 9.77
C TYR A 76 0.21 -12.34 9.82
N MET A 77 1.34 -12.65 9.18
CA MET A 77 2.48 -11.74 9.11
C MET A 77 2.14 -10.46 8.34
N ASP A 78 1.37 -10.60 7.25
CA ASP A 78 0.88 -9.51 6.41
C ASP A 78 -0.21 -8.65 7.08
N ILE A 79 -0.69 -8.97 8.29
CA ILE A 79 -1.78 -8.26 8.97
C ILE A 79 -1.39 -7.84 10.40
N SER A 80 -0.75 -8.72 11.16
CA SER A 80 -0.42 -8.49 12.57
C SER A 80 1.06 -8.19 12.82
N GLY A 81 1.92 -8.26 11.79
CA GLY A 81 3.37 -8.11 11.93
C GLY A 81 4.04 -9.27 12.68
N TYR A 82 5.34 -9.13 12.98
CA TYR A 82 6.09 -10.14 13.73
C TYR A 82 5.65 -10.14 15.21
N CYS A 83 4.85 -11.11 15.62
CA CYS A 83 4.40 -11.27 17.00
C CYS A 83 4.38 -12.77 17.34
N SER A 84 5.23 -13.16 18.30
CA SER A 84 5.48 -14.49 18.91
C SER A 84 5.11 -15.75 18.10
N LEU A 85 6.10 -16.64 17.91
CA LEU A 85 5.95 -17.92 17.20
C LEU A 85 5.05 -18.95 17.90
N GLU A 86 4.57 -18.67 19.11
CA GLU A 86 3.88 -19.64 19.99
C GLU A 86 2.35 -19.62 19.91
N ASN A 87 1.74 -18.71 19.14
CA ASN A 87 0.29 -18.60 19.11
C ASN A 87 -0.36 -19.72 18.28
N SER A 88 -1.47 -20.27 18.78
CA SER A 88 -2.26 -21.29 18.07
C SER A 88 -2.86 -20.74 16.77
N MET A 89 -3.21 -21.59 15.80
CA MET A 89 -3.83 -21.09 14.55
C MET A 89 -5.16 -20.38 14.78
N LYS A 90 -5.92 -20.80 15.81
CA LYS A 90 -7.14 -20.11 16.23
C LYS A 90 -6.83 -18.68 16.64
N GLU A 91 -5.87 -18.48 17.54
CA GLU A 91 -5.45 -17.14 18.01
C GLU A 91 -4.95 -16.27 16.86
N LYS A 92 -4.20 -16.84 15.91
CA LYS A 92 -3.74 -16.10 14.73
C LYS A 92 -4.90 -15.62 13.88
N ILE A 93 -5.87 -16.49 13.59
CA ILE A 93 -7.08 -16.14 12.82
C ILE A 93 -7.91 -15.09 13.57
N GLU A 94 -8.06 -15.25 14.89
CA GLU A 94 -8.80 -14.32 15.74
C GLU A 94 -8.17 -12.92 15.76
N LYS A 95 -6.85 -12.84 15.87
CA LYS A 95 -6.11 -11.58 15.80
C LYS A 95 -6.27 -10.90 14.44
N ILE A 96 -6.10 -11.66 13.35
CA ILE A 96 -6.28 -11.16 11.98
C ILE A 96 -7.68 -10.56 11.79
N LEU A 97 -8.71 -11.27 12.23
CA LEU A 97 -10.10 -10.84 12.10
C LEU A 97 -10.42 -9.62 12.97
N SER A 98 -9.87 -9.56 14.19
CA SER A 98 -10.04 -8.44 15.11
C SER A 98 -9.38 -7.16 14.60
N GLU A 99 -8.17 -7.26 14.04
CA GLU A 99 -7.48 -6.11 13.45
C GLU A 99 -8.23 -5.59 12.21
N ALA A 100 -8.65 -6.49 11.31
CA ALA A 100 -9.44 -6.11 10.13
C ALA A 100 -10.83 -5.54 10.47
N GLN A 101 -11.46 -6.06 11.54
CA GLN A 101 -12.70 -5.52 12.09
C GLN A 101 -12.48 -4.09 12.56
N GLY A 102 -11.41 -3.86 13.33
CA GLY A 102 -11.14 -2.55 13.90
C GLY A 102 -10.86 -1.49 12.84
N TYR A 103 -10.02 -1.83 11.88
CA TYR A 103 -9.75 -0.97 10.73
C TYR A 103 -11.03 -0.57 9.99
N SER A 104 -11.89 -1.54 9.69
CA SER A 104 -13.13 -1.28 8.93
C SER A 104 -14.13 -0.39 9.67
N ILE A 105 -14.21 -0.54 11.00
CA ILE A 105 -15.08 0.30 11.82
C ILE A 105 -14.57 1.74 11.84
N GLU A 106 -13.25 1.92 11.97
CA GLU A 106 -12.62 3.24 11.96
C GLU A 106 -12.80 3.95 10.61
N CYS A 107 -12.63 3.23 9.49
CA CYS A 107 -12.91 3.75 8.16
C CYS A 107 -14.35 4.24 8.01
N LYS A 108 -15.35 3.45 8.46
CA LYS A 108 -16.75 3.87 8.42
C LYS A 108 -17.05 5.10 9.28
N LYS A 109 -16.39 5.24 10.44
CA LYS A 109 -16.51 6.44 11.27
C LYS A 109 -15.96 7.68 10.55
N LYS A 110 -14.80 7.56 9.88
CA LYS A 110 -14.20 8.64 9.09
C LYS A 110 -15.07 9.06 7.90
N GLU A 111 -15.72 8.10 7.22
CA GLU A 111 -16.67 8.37 6.12
C GLU A 111 -17.96 9.07 6.57
N GLN A 112 -18.44 8.78 7.78
CA GLN A 112 -19.63 9.45 8.33
C GLN A 112 -19.31 10.89 8.76
N ASN A 113 -18.11 11.13 9.30
CA ASN A 113 -17.65 12.46 9.71
C ASN A 113 -17.37 13.38 8.50
N THR A 114 -16.89 12.82 7.38
CA THR A 114 -16.63 13.59 6.14
C THR A 114 -17.92 14.00 5.43
N LYS A 115 -18.94 13.13 5.39
CA LYS A 115 -20.27 13.46 4.83
C LYS A 115 -21.02 14.58 5.58
N PHE A 116 -20.66 14.86 6.84
CA PHE A 116 -21.22 15.98 7.60
C PHE A 116 -20.58 17.33 7.22
N ASN A 117 -19.35 17.35 6.71
CA ASN A 117 -18.63 18.58 6.32
C ASN A 117 -18.84 18.97 4.84
N ASP A 118 -19.29 18.04 3.99
CA ASP A 118 -19.42 18.24 2.54
C ASP A 118 -20.63 19.10 2.10
N LYS A 119 -21.41 19.70 3.03
CA LYS A 119 -22.43 20.71 2.65
C LYS A 119 -21.88 22.14 2.55
N ASN A 120 -20.67 22.42 3.01
CA ASN A 120 -20.07 23.75 2.94
C ASN A 120 -18.62 23.66 2.45
N SER A 121 -18.41 23.65 1.12
CA SER A 121 -17.30 24.33 0.44
C SER A 121 -17.10 23.73 -0.96
N LEU A 122 -17.88 24.23 -1.92
CA LEU A 122 -17.47 24.30 -3.32
C LEU A 122 -16.84 25.68 -3.51
N THR A 123 -15.53 25.77 -3.29
CA THR A 123 -14.72 26.81 -3.95
C THR A 123 -13.42 26.18 -4.45
N SER A 124 -13.39 25.97 -5.76
CA SER A 124 -12.17 25.72 -6.50
C SER A 124 -11.24 26.93 -6.38
N LYS A 125 -10.05 26.73 -5.83
CA LYS A 125 -8.90 27.57 -6.14
C LYS A 125 -7.72 26.68 -6.52
N ASN A 126 -7.37 26.78 -7.81
CA ASN A 126 -6.05 26.45 -8.30
C ASN A 126 -5.03 27.34 -7.58
N SER A 127 -4.03 26.72 -6.97
CA SER A 127 -2.72 27.35 -6.74
C SER A 127 -1.71 26.29 -6.35
N ASP A 128 -0.55 26.45 -6.97
CA ASP A 128 0.61 25.58 -7.02
C ASP A 128 1.28 25.29 -5.68
N GLU A 129 2.11 24.24 -5.71
CA GLU A 129 3.08 23.79 -4.71
C GLU A 129 2.50 23.11 -3.44
N LEU A 130 2.75 21.80 -3.35
CA LEU A 130 2.66 21.05 -2.10
C LEU A 130 3.59 21.74 -1.07
N GLN A 131 3.00 22.49 -0.13
CA GLN A 131 3.75 23.17 0.93
C GLN A 131 4.59 22.16 1.71
N TYR A 132 5.90 22.35 1.65
CA TYR A 132 6.88 21.61 2.41
C TYR A 132 6.78 22.01 3.89
N ASN A 133 6.30 21.12 4.75
CA ASN A 133 6.28 21.37 6.20
C ASN A 133 7.70 21.20 6.75
N HIS A 134 8.33 22.33 7.12
CA HIS A 134 9.72 22.39 7.60
C HIS A 134 9.95 21.62 8.91
N SER A 135 8.90 21.26 9.65
CA SER A 135 8.95 20.65 10.99
C SER A 135 9.04 19.10 11.06
N ALA A 136 9.26 18.39 9.95
CA ALA A 136 9.14 16.92 9.92
C ALA A 136 10.30 16.19 9.22
N HIS A 137 11.54 16.62 9.49
CA HIS A 137 12.73 15.88 9.09
C HIS A 137 13.78 15.82 10.20
N ILE A 138 14.46 14.69 10.33
CA ILE A 138 15.60 14.51 11.22
C ILE A 138 16.86 14.58 10.37
N GLY A 139 17.72 15.58 10.60
CA GLY A 139 19.00 15.69 9.91
C GLY A 139 19.95 14.58 10.35
N LEU A 140 20.55 13.86 9.39
CA LEU A 140 21.63 12.90 9.63
C LEU A 140 23.00 13.52 9.34
N SER A 141 23.06 14.39 8.33
CA SER A 141 24.20 15.21 7.95
C SER A 141 23.71 16.57 7.42
N ASN A 142 24.61 17.40 6.87
CA ASN A 142 24.21 18.67 6.23
C ASN A 142 23.23 18.48 5.07
N GLU A 143 23.28 17.33 4.39
CA GLU A 143 22.46 17.07 3.20
C GLU A 143 21.55 15.85 3.36
N ASP A 144 21.92 14.89 4.20
CA ASP A 144 21.19 13.63 4.41
C ASP A 144 20.15 13.78 5.52
N LYS A 145 18.95 13.26 5.27
CA LYS A 145 17.78 13.49 6.12
C LYS A 145 16.91 12.25 6.23
N ILE A 146 16.33 12.03 7.40
CA ILE A 146 15.15 11.16 7.55
C ILE A 146 13.92 12.04 7.37
N LEU A 147 13.07 11.68 6.42
CA LEU A 147 11.80 12.32 6.17
C LEU A 147 10.70 11.55 6.88
N ILE A 148 9.78 12.26 7.52
CA ILE A 148 8.63 11.70 8.22
C ILE A 148 7.34 12.30 7.63
N GLY A 149 6.35 11.45 7.38
CA GLY A 149 5.08 11.79 6.77
C GLY A 149 5.02 11.52 5.25
N LYS A 150 3.90 10.94 4.80
CA LYS A 150 3.65 10.57 3.39
C LYS A 150 3.83 11.74 2.42
N ILE A 151 3.35 12.93 2.81
CA ILE A 151 3.44 14.15 1.98
C ILE A 151 4.90 14.54 1.79
N ASN A 152 5.74 14.41 2.82
CA ASN A 152 7.15 14.76 2.75
C ASN A 152 7.95 13.77 1.92
N VAL A 153 7.67 12.47 2.05
CA VAL A 153 8.27 11.43 1.19
C VAL A 153 7.90 11.67 -0.29
N LEU A 154 6.64 11.99 -0.57
CA LEU A 154 6.21 12.34 -1.92
C LEU A 154 6.86 13.63 -2.43
N SER A 155 6.93 14.66 -1.61
CA SER A 155 7.56 15.93 -1.98
C SER A 155 9.03 15.71 -2.34
N ALA A 156 9.75 14.89 -1.58
CA ALA A 156 11.12 14.52 -1.88
C ALA A 156 11.25 13.66 -3.16
N THR A 157 10.31 12.75 -3.40
CA THR A 157 10.21 11.98 -4.66
C THR A 157 10.10 12.93 -5.85
N ILE A 158 9.16 13.88 -5.79
CA ILE A 158 8.96 14.90 -6.83
C ILE A 158 10.21 15.77 -6.98
N HIS A 159 10.84 16.15 -5.88
CA HIS A 159 12.04 16.98 -5.88
C HIS A 159 13.22 16.30 -6.60
N LEU A 160 13.50 15.02 -6.31
CA LEU A 160 14.54 14.24 -6.99
C LEU A 160 14.27 14.10 -8.49
N LEU A 161 13.02 13.79 -8.87
CA LEU A 161 12.65 13.65 -10.27
C LEU A 161 12.71 14.99 -11.03
N LYS A 162 12.34 16.10 -10.38
CA LYS A 162 12.53 17.45 -10.94
C LYS A 162 14.00 17.80 -11.12
N ALA A 163 14.86 17.45 -10.16
CA ALA A 163 16.30 17.64 -10.27
C ALA A 163 16.86 16.87 -11.47
N ALA A 164 16.42 15.61 -11.66
CA ALA A 164 16.76 14.83 -12.85
C ALA A 164 16.29 15.51 -14.14
N ALA A 165 15.03 15.98 -14.18
CA ALA A 165 14.48 16.67 -15.33
C ALA A 165 15.24 17.96 -15.70
N LYS A 166 15.84 18.65 -14.74
CA LYS A 166 16.68 19.84 -14.97
C LYS A 166 18.11 19.51 -15.40
N LYS A 167 18.61 18.31 -15.09
CA LYS A 167 19.98 17.89 -15.41
C LYS A 167 20.00 17.11 -16.72
N ASN A 168 20.67 17.65 -17.74
CA ASN A 168 20.91 16.92 -18.99
C ASN A 168 21.79 15.70 -18.74
N CYS A 169 21.24 14.51 -19.01
CA CYS A 169 21.91 13.25 -18.82
C CYS A 169 22.78 12.93 -20.05
N LYS A 170 24.11 13.06 -19.91
CA LYS A 170 25.05 12.81 -21.02
C LYS A 170 25.36 11.32 -21.23
N ASN A 171 25.25 10.51 -20.17
CA ASN A 171 25.71 9.11 -20.17
C ASN A 171 24.58 8.08 -20.26
N ASN A 172 23.35 8.48 -20.62
CA ASN A 172 22.18 7.59 -20.62
C ASN A 172 21.99 6.86 -19.28
N ASN A 173 22.33 7.51 -18.16
CA ASN A 173 22.12 6.97 -16.83
C ASN A 173 20.65 6.62 -16.61
N THR A 174 20.43 5.61 -15.77
CA THR A 174 19.10 5.06 -15.51
C THR A 174 18.60 5.49 -14.14
N ILE A 175 17.43 6.11 -14.10
CA ILE A 175 16.64 6.32 -12.89
C ILE A 175 15.97 4.99 -12.54
N TYR A 176 16.16 4.52 -11.32
CA TYR A 176 15.50 3.30 -10.83
C TYR A 176 14.39 3.66 -9.87
N ILE A 177 13.20 3.13 -10.13
CA ILE A 177 12.00 3.34 -9.30
C ILE A 177 11.44 1.98 -8.95
N SER A 178 11.13 1.73 -7.68
CA SER A 178 10.38 0.54 -7.27
C SER A 178 9.01 0.92 -6.71
N LEU A 179 7.98 0.22 -7.19
CA LEU A 179 6.59 0.31 -6.74
C LEU A 179 6.15 -1.10 -6.34
N ILE A 180 6.70 -1.57 -5.23
CA ILE A 180 6.52 -2.94 -4.76
C ILE A 180 5.33 -3.02 -3.81
N ASN A 181 5.01 -1.92 -3.10
CA ASN A 181 3.96 -1.95 -2.11
C ASN A 181 2.59 -1.70 -2.72
N ASP A 182 1.64 -2.48 -2.23
CA ASP A 182 0.21 -2.25 -2.46
C ASP A 182 -0.30 -1.01 -1.72
N ILE A 183 0.45 -0.61 -0.69
CA ILE A 183 0.16 0.55 0.11
C ILE A 183 0.67 1.79 -0.61
N ASP A 184 -0.16 2.29 -1.52
CA ASP A 184 -0.60 3.67 -1.47
C ASP A 184 0.48 4.78 -1.35
N MET A 185 1.70 4.56 -1.85
CA MET A 185 2.53 5.68 -2.35
C MET A 185 1.77 6.45 -3.45
N ILE A 186 0.72 5.80 -3.98
CA ILE A 186 -0.19 6.20 -5.05
C ILE A 186 -1.67 6.25 -4.59
N SER A 187 -1.97 6.48 -3.31
CA SER A 187 -3.25 7.13 -2.93
C SER A 187 -3.20 8.63 -3.20
N LEU A 188 -2.59 8.95 -4.32
CA LEU A 188 -2.56 10.27 -4.89
C LEU A 188 -3.81 10.43 -5.73
N GLN A 189 -4.54 11.52 -5.48
CA GLN A 189 -5.62 11.99 -6.33
C GLN A 189 -5.17 11.98 -7.79
N HIS A 190 -6.09 11.77 -8.73
CA HIS A 190 -5.79 11.60 -10.16
C HIS A 190 -4.85 12.68 -10.73
N ALA A 191 -4.97 13.93 -10.27
CA ALA A 191 -4.12 15.07 -10.66
C ALA A 191 -2.62 14.83 -10.38
N ASN A 192 -2.28 14.20 -9.26
CA ASN A 192 -0.89 13.95 -8.85
C ASN A 192 -0.23 12.85 -9.69
N LEU A 193 -1.02 11.91 -10.23
CA LEU A 193 -0.51 10.88 -11.13
C LEU A 193 -0.13 11.43 -12.50
N VAL A 194 -0.99 12.31 -13.04
CA VAL A 194 -0.70 13.04 -14.27
C VAL A 194 0.57 13.85 -14.08
N TYR A 195 0.67 14.58 -12.97
CA TYR A 195 1.85 15.38 -12.66
C TYR A 195 3.14 14.56 -12.58
N LEU A 196 3.12 13.43 -11.87
CA LEU A 196 4.27 12.53 -11.77
C LEU A 196 4.71 12.03 -13.16
N ARG A 197 3.75 11.61 -13.99
CA ARG A 197 4.01 11.19 -15.37
C ARG A 197 4.71 12.31 -16.16
N GLU A 198 4.23 13.54 -16.07
CA GLU A 198 4.84 14.67 -16.80
C GLU A 198 6.28 14.93 -16.35
N ILE A 199 6.59 14.82 -15.06
CA ILE A 199 7.98 14.98 -14.58
C ILE A 199 8.86 13.84 -15.11
N ILE A 200 8.39 12.59 -15.07
CA ILE A 200 9.15 11.45 -15.61
C ILE A 200 9.38 11.63 -17.10
N ASN A 201 8.37 12.09 -17.85
CA ASN A 201 8.51 12.39 -19.27
C ASN A 201 9.55 13.49 -19.54
N LYS A 202 9.58 14.55 -18.72
CA LYS A 202 10.61 15.59 -18.81
C LYS A 202 12.01 15.05 -18.51
N ALA A 203 12.16 14.17 -17.50
CA ALA A 203 13.44 13.51 -17.25
C ALA A 203 13.90 12.67 -18.46
N ILE A 204 12.98 11.93 -19.09
CA ILE A 204 13.27 11.16 -20.31
C ILE A 204 13.72 12.09 -21.46
N GLN A 205 13.04 13.23 -21.64
CA GLN A 205 13.40 14.25 -22.64
C GLN A 205 14.79 14.84 -22.37
N SER A 206 15.18 14.98 -21.10
CA SER A 206 16.53 15.40 -20.68
C SER A 206 17.59 14.29 -20.78
N GLY A 207 17.26 13.17 -21.42
CA GLY A 207 18.21 12.11 -21.78
C GLY A 207 18.16 10.87 -20.89
N TRP A 208 17.45 10.90 -19.76
CA TRP A 208 17.44 9.80 -18.79
C TRP A 208 16.73 8.56 -19.30
N ASN A 209 17.26 7.39 -18.94
CA ASN A 209 16.49 6.14 -18.96
C ASN A 209 15.75 5.97 -17.63
N VAL A 210 14.60 5.30 -17.65
CA VAL A 210 13.79 5.05 -16.46
C VAL A 210 13.45 3.58 -16.40
N THR A 211 13.87 2.91 -15.33
CA THR A 211 13.51 1.52 -15.04
C THR A 211 12.54 1.50 -13.87
N LEU A 212 11.37 0.92 -14.10
CA LEU A 212 10.33 0.80 -13.09
C LEU A 212 10.13 -0.67 -12.70
N LEU A 213 10.38 -1.03 -11.44
CA LEU A 213 10.11 -2.36 -10.91
C LEU A 213 8.76 -2.38 -10.19
N ILE A 214 7.88 -3.31 -10.56
CA ILE A 214 6.49 -3.37 -10.08
C ILE A 214 6.20 -4.76 -9.50
N LYS A 215 5.44 -4.80 -8.40
CA LYS A 215 4.74 -6.02 -7.96
C LYS A 215 3.31 -6.02 -8.49
N ILE A 216 2.96 -6.99 -9.34
CA ILE A 216 1.59 -7.18 -9.83
C ILE A 216 0.84 -8.12 -8.88
N ASN A 217 -0.41 -7.79 -8.57
CA ASN A 217 -1.29 -8.61 -7.74
C ASN A 217 -2.75 -8.53 -8.25
N SER A 218 -3.72 -8.97 -7.46
CA SER A 218 -5.14 -8.92 -7.82
C SER A 218 -5.80 -7.53 -7.71
N ASN A 219 -5.07 -6.47 -7.35
CA ASN A 219 -5.62 -5.11 -7.22
C ASN A 219 -5.77 -4.44 -8.60
N THR A 220 -6.94 -4.62 -9.21
CA THR A 220 -7.25 -4.09 -10.55
C THR A 220 -7.17 -2.56 -10.63
N SER A 221 -7.60 -1.84 -9.59
CA SER A 221 -7.54 -0.37 -9.53
C SER A 221 -6.09 0.12 -9.60
N ARG A 222 -5.18 -0.49 -8.83
CA ARG A 222 -3.75 -0.20 -8.87
C ARG A 222 -3.15 -0.51 -10.24
N ILE A 223 -3.49 -1.66 -10.82
CA ILE A 223 -3.03 -2.03 -12.17
C ILE A 223 -3.47 -1.00 -13.21
N ILE A 224 -4.73 -0.55 -13.19
CA ILE A 224 -5.22 0.48 -14.11
C ILE A 224 -4.45 1.79 -13.95
N LYS A 225 -4.19 2.24 -12.71
CA LYS A 225 -3.37 3.43 -12.44
C LYS A 225 -1.96 3.29 -13.02
N LEU A 226 -1.31 2.15 -12.82
CA LEU A 226 0.03 1.86 -13.34
C LEU A 226 0.04 1.87 -14.87
N ILE A 227 -0.95 1.24 -15.52
CA ILE A 227 -1.11 1.26 -16.97
C ILE A 227 -1.24 2.70 -17.47
N ASN A 228 -2.03 3.55 -16.80
CA ASN A 228 -2.23 4.94 -17.21
C ASN A 228 -0.97 5.80 -17.12
N ILE A 229 -0.06 5.50 -16.19
CA ILE A 229 1.25 6.15 -16.09
C ILE A 229 2.20 5.59 -17.15
N ALA A 230 2.31 4.26 -17.25
CA ALA A 230 3.31 3.59 -18.06
C ALA A 230 3.02 3.68 -19.57
N LYS A 231 1.77 3.51 -20.00
CA LYS A 231 1.37 3.48 -21.42
C LYS A 231 1.94 4.64 -22.26
N PRO A 232 1.84 5.92 -21.84
CA PRO A 232 2.44 7.03 -22.59
C PRO A 232 3.97 7.04 -22.52
N LEU A 233 4.56 6.62 -21.40
CA LEU A 233 6.02 6.65 -21.21
C LEU A 233 6.73 5.55 -22.01
N ILE A 234 6.11 4.36 -22.16
CA ILE A 234 6.68 3.25 -22.95
C ILE A 234 6.96 3.68 -24.40
N LYS A 235 6.10 4.54 -24.98
CA LYS A 235 6.26 5.04 -26.35
C LYS A 235 7.54 5.86 -26.55
N THR A 236 8.19 6.31 -25.48
CA THR A 236 9.46 7.06 -25.55
C THR A 236 10.66 6.16 -25.82
N GLY A 237 10.53 4.83 -25.69
CA GLY A 237 11.64 3.88 -25.80
C GLY A 237 12.66 3.92 -24.65
N LYS A 238 12.53 4.87 -23.71
CA LYS A 238 13.43 5.05 -22.56
C LYS A 238 12.82 4.66 -21.21
N PHE A 239 11.57 4.22 -21.21
CA PHE A 239 10.86 3.77 -20.01
C PHE A 239 10.65 2.26 -20.06
N ASN A 240 11.25 1.55 -19.10
CA ASN A 240 11.34 0.10 -19.07
C ASN A 240 10.66 -0.45 -17.80
N PRO A 241 9.39 -0.87 -17.86
CA PRO A 241 8.71 -1.51 -16.75
C PRO A 241 9.08 -3.00 -16.64
N TYR A 242 9.43 -3.43 -15.44
CA TYR A 242 9.68 -4.82 -15.06
C TYR A 242 8.70 -5.22 -13.97
N TYR A 243 8.36 -6.52 -13.93
CA TYR A 243 7.51 -7.06 -12.88
C TYR A 243 8.14 -8.27 -12.20
N MET A 244 7.84 -8.44 -10.92
CA MET A 244 8.29 -9.58 -10.14
C MET A 244 7.46 -10.83 -10.49
N LYS A 245 8.12 -11.92 -10.92
CA LYS A 245 7.46 -13.12 -11.46
C LYS A 245 6.97 -14.11 -10.39
N ARG A 246 7.47 -14.06 -9.14
CA ARG A 246 7.09 -14.98 -8.04
C ARG A 246 7.27 -14.30 -6.67
N TYR A 247 6.82 -14.98 -5.61
CA TYR A 247 6.94 -14.61 -4.19
C TYR A 247 8.39 -14.42 -3.72
N ASP A 248 9.14 -13.48 -4.30
CA ASP A 248 10.35 -13.00 -3.66
C ASP A 248 9.91 -12.30 -2.38
N ILE A 249 10.15 -13.03 -1.31
CA ILE A 249 10.05 -12.65 0.08
C ILE A 249 10.98 -11.42 0.25
N PHE A 250 10.67 -10.52 1.18
CA PHE A 250 11.61 -9.53 1.78
C PHE A 250 11.52 -8.02 1.44
N THR A 251 10.54 -7.50 0.70
CA THR A 251 10.44 -6.02 0.51
C THR A 251 9.06 -5.39 0.72
N THR A 252 8.14 -6.07 1.39
CA THR A 252 6.91 -5.42 1.87
C THR A 252 7.27 -4.29 2.84
N GLY A 253 6.72 -3.10 2.60
CA GLY A 253 6.97 -1.88 3.35
C GLY A 253 8.21 -1.09 2.91
N LYS A 254 8.87 -1.42 1.79
CA LYS A 254 10.07 -0.71 1.30
C LYS A 254 9.97 -0.35 -0.18
N GLU A 255 10.39 0.87 -0.55
CA GLU A 255 10.54 1.33 -1.95
C GLU A 255 11.83 2.13 -2.11
N ILE A 256 12.30 2.22 -3.35
CA ILE A 256 13.55 2.90 -3.69
C ILE A 256 13.31 3.76 -4.91
N LEU A 257 13.72 5.03 -4.81
CA LEU A 257 13.98 5.90 -5.95
C LEU A 257 15.48 6.21 -5.96
N CYS A 258 16.18 5.79 -7.00
CA CYS A 258 17.58 6.12 -7.20
C CYS A 258 17.73 6.97 -8.46
N VAL A 259 18.28 8.16 -8.30
CA VAL A 259 18.65 9.07 -9.38
C VAL A 259 20.17 9.21 -9.36
N PRO A 260 20.89 8.55 -10.29
CA PRO A 260 22.36 8.59 -10.33
C PRO A 260 22.90 10.02 -10.28
N GLU A 261 23.97 10.24 -9.51
CA GLU A 261 24.64 11.55 -9.35
C GLU A 261 23.76 12.68 -8.80
N ILE A 262 22.58 12.36 -8.25
CA ILE A 262 21.68 13.33 -7.64
C ILE A 262 21.34 12.88 -6.22
N GLY A 263 20.82 11.66 -6.07
CA GLY A 263 20.49 11.13 -4.76
C GLY A 263 19.61 9.89 -4.79
N VAL A 264 19.38 9.36 -3.61
CA VAL A 264 18.57 8.17 -3.35
C VAL A 264 17.54 8.48 -2.29
N LEU A 265 16.32 8.01 -2.53
CA LEU A 265 15.26 7.93 -1.54
C LEU A 265 15.00 6.45 -1.24
N TYR A 266 15.32 6.03 -0.03
CA TYR A 266 14.93 4.73 0.48
C TYR A 266 13.70 4.90 1.36
N CYS A 267 12.55 4.56 0.81
CA CYS A 267 11.24 4.70 1.43
C CYS A 267 10.94 3.48 2.29
N PHE A 268 10.36 3.70 3.47
CA PHE A 268 9.92 2.64 4.36
C PHE A 268 8.67 3.03 5.15
N SER A 269 7.97 2.01 5.65
CA SER A 269 6.87 2.14 6.59
C SER A 269 7.43 2.23 8.00
N SER A 270 7.19 3.35 8.70
CA SER A 270 7.59 3.54 10.11
C SER A 270 6.72 2.74 11.07
N GLU A 271 5.47 2.52 10.69
CA GLU A 271 4.54 1.62 11.38
C GLU A 271 4.08 0.50 10.44
N PRO A 272 3.77 -0.70 10.95
CA PRO A 272 3.16 -1.73 10.14
C PRO A 272 1.88 -1.18 9.48
N PHE A 273 1.69 -1.39 8.18
CA PHE A 273 0.46 -1.06 7.44
C PHE A 273 0.10 0.44 7.32
N SER A 274 0.94 1.37 7.79
CA SER A 274 0.72 2.81 7.53
C SER A 274 0.99 3.17 6.06
N GLY A 275 1.69 2.30 5.33
CA GLY A 275 2.21 2.61 4.01
C GLY A 275 3.50 3.40 4.10
N ILE A 276 4.06 3.75 2.95
CA ILE A 276 5.28 4.54 2.93
C ILE A 276 4.98 5.91 3.53
N ASP A 277 5.52 6.14 4.71
CA ASP A 277 5.38 7.36 5.49
C ASP A 277 6.73 7.93 5.90
N SER A 278 7.82 7.21 5.68
CA SER A 278 9.16 7.65 6.05
C SER A 278 10.16 7.33 4.95
N ALA A 279 11.25 8.09 4.89
CA ALA A 279 12.31 7.80 3.95
C ALA A 279 13.68 8.29 4.43
N PHE A 280 14.73 7.53 4.11
CA PHE A 280 16.08 8.06 4.09
C PHE A 280 16.28 8.80 2.77
N TYR A 281 16.54 10.10 2.86
CA TYR A 281 16.97 10.92 1.75
C TYR A 281 18.50 11.08 1.83
N LEU A 282 19.19 10.51 0.84
CA LEU A 282 20.65 10.56 0.74
C LEU A 282 21.02 11.33 -0.53
N LYS A 283 21.79 12.40 -0.39
CA LYS A 283 22.23 13.19 -1.54
C LYS A 283 23.59 12.70 -2.01
N THR A 284 23.79 12.63 -3.33
CA THR A 284 25.14 12.37 -3.84
C THR A 284 26.00 13.61 -3.58
N LYS A 285 27.15 13.44 -2.91
CA LYS A 285 28.14 14.51 -2.77
C LYS A 285 28.62 14.89 -4.17
N GLY A 286 28.37 16.14 -4.54
CA GLY A 286 28.89 16.76 -5.77
C GLY A 286 30.36 17.09 -5.65
#